data_AF-A0A353NNB9-F1
#
_entry.id   AF-A0A353NNB9-F1
#
_cell.length_a   1.000
_cell.length_b   1.000
_cell.length_c   1.000
_cell.angle_alpha   90.00
_cell.angle_beta   90.00
_cell.angle_gamma   90.00
#
_symmetry.space_group_name_H-M   'P 1'
#
loop_
_entity.id
_entity.type
_entity.pdbx_description
1 polymer ?
#
loop_
_entity_poly.entity_id
_entity_poly.type
_entity_poly.pdbx_seq_one_letter_code
_entity_poly.pdbx_strand_id
1 'polypeptide(L)' 'YRRLNLMRQEYPFKKCFQMIMCRNVLIYFDAETRKNMAKRFSLYLEHGGYMLVGHSETLDRSSGLYRFIQPAVFQRV' A
#
# COMPACT_ATOMS: atom_id res chain seq x y z
N TYR A 1 -15.42 12.95 0.89
CA TYR A 1 -14.93 12.17 -0.27
C TYR A 1 -14.01 13.03 -1.12
N ARG A 2 -12.90 12.49 -1.64
CA ARG A 2 -11.96 13.17 -2.55
C ARG A 2 -11.54 12.18 -3.64
N ARG A 3 -11.31 12.66 -4.86
CA ARG A 3 -10.76 11.85 -5.96
C ARG A 3 -9.24 11.80 -5.85
N LEU A 4 -8.66 10.61 -5.98
CA LEU A 4 -7.22 10.39 -6.00
C LEU A 4 -6.87 9.41 -7.12
N ASN A 5 -5.94 9.78 -7.99
CA ASN A 5 -5.33 8.84 -8.92
C ASN A 5 -4.10 8.21 -8.25
N LEU A 6 -4.10 6.89 -8.06
CA LEU A 6 -3.03 6.17 -7.38
C LEU A 6 -1.72 6.11 -8.19
N MET A 7 -1.77 6.42 -9.48
CA MET A 7 -0.62 6.52 -10.38
C MET A 7 0.16 7.82 -10.21
N ARG A 8 -0.35 8.79 -9.45
CA ARG A 8 0.41 10.00 -9.13
C ARG A 8 1.70 9.63 -8.38
N GLN A 9 2.77 10.34 -8.70
CA GLN A 9 4.06 10.18 -8.02
C GLN A 9 4.00 10.64 -6.56
N GLU A 10 3.15 11.61 -6.26
CA GLU A 10 2.92 12.14 -4.92
C GLU A 10 1.42 12.24 -4.61
N TYR A 11 1.05 11.92 -3.36
CA TYR A 11 -0.33 12.03 -2.89
C TYR A 11 -0.51 13.31 -2.06
N PRO A 12 -1.67 14.00 -2.18
CA PRO A 12 -1.91 15.29 -1.54
C PRO A 12 -2.27 15.15 -0.05
N PHE A 13 -1.53 14.31 0.68
CA PHE A 13 -1.72 14.05 2.10
C PHE A 13 -0.59 14.70 2.89
N LYS A 14 -0.96 15.45 3.94
CA LYS A 14 0.00 16.14 4.82
C LYS A 14 0.43 15.31 6.04
N LYS A 15 -0.33 14.25 6.35
CA LYS A 15 -0.11 13.38 7.51
C LYS A 15 -0.12 11.94 7.05
N CYS A 16 0.58 11.08 7.79
CA CYS A 16 0.51 9.64 7.60
C CYS A 16 -0.79 9.08 8.19
N PHE A 17 -1.16 7.89 7.71
CA PHE A 17 -2.29 7.13 8.20
C PHE A 17 -1.81 6.05 9.16
N GLN A 18 -2.65 5.65 10.12
CA GLN A 18 -2.39 4.45 10.92
C GLN A 18 -2.73 3.17 10.13
N MET A 19 -3.63 3.30 9.14
CA MET A 19 -4.09 2.20 8.32
C MET A 19 -4.44 2.67 6.90
N ILE A 20 -4.02 1.91 5.89
CA ILE A 20 -4.44 2.09 4.49
C ILE A 20 -5.13 0.80 4.04
N MET A 21 -6.31 0.91 3.44
CA MET A 21 -7.01 -0.20 2.80
C MET A 21 -7.06 0.02 1.29
N CYS A 22 -6.49 -0.90 0.53
CA CYS A 22 -6.49 -0.89 -0.93
C CYS A 22 -6.84 -2.30 -1.43
N ARG A 23 -8.13 -2.65 -1.35
CA ARG A 23 -8.64 -3.99 -1.67
C ARG A 23 -9.27 -4.02 -3.06
N ASN A 24 -8.97 -5.07 -3.83
CA ASN A 24 -9.54 -5.33 -5.16
C ASN A 24 -9.20 -4.24 -6.19
N VAL A 25 -8.07 -3.55 -6.02
CA VAL A 25 -7.61 -2.47 -6.90
C VAL A 25 -6.23 -2.77 -7.46
N LEU A 26 -5.35 -3.42 -6.70
CA LEU A 26 -3.98 -3.71 -7.13
C LEU A 26 -3.94 -4.74 -8.27
N ILE A 27 -4.95 -5.61 -8.37
CA ILE A 27 -5.07 -6.61 -9.44
C ILE A 27 -5.11 -6.01 -10.85
N TYR A 28 -5.47 -4.74 -11.00
CA TYR A 28 -5.56 -4.07 -12.30
C TYR A 28 -4.22 -3.51 -12.80
N PHE A 29 -3.16 -3.57 -11.98
CA PHE A 29 -1.86 -3.00 -12.30
C PHE A 29 -0.80 -4.09 -12.46
N ASP A 30 0.18 -3.84 -13.32
CA ASP A 30 1.34 -4.70 -13.52
C ASP A 30 2.24 -4.76 -12.27
N ALA A 31 3.18 -5.70 -12.25
CA ALA A 31 4.03 -5.94 -11.09
C ALA A 31 4.92 -4.73 -10.71
N GLU A 32 5.44 -4.00 -11.69
CA GLU A 32 6.29 -2.83 -11.46
C GLU A 32 5.46 -1.68 -10.87
N THR A 33 4.28 -1.42 -11.45
CA THR A 33 3.35 -0.43 -10.94
C THR A 33 2.92 -0.75 -9.51
N ARG A 34 2.55 -2.00 -9.21
CA ARG A 34 2.20 -2.43 -7.84
C ARG A 34 3.36 -2.20 -6.87
N LYS A 35 4.59 -2.50 -7.27
CA LYS A 35 5.79 -2.28 -6.45
C LYS A 35 6.00 -0.79 -6.16
N ASN A 36 5.84 0.06 -7.16
CA ASN A 36 5.95 1.52 -7.00
C ASN A 36 4.82 2.09 -6.12
N MET A 37 3.59 1.58 -6.24
CA MET A 37 2.48 1.94 -5.37
C MET A 37 2.73 1.51 -3.92
N ALA A 38 3.23 0.29 -3.69
CA ALA A 38 3.57 -0.20 -2.36
C ALA A 38 4.60 0.71 -1.66
N LYS A 39 5.64 1.13 -2.39
CA LYS A 39 6.62 2.11 -1.93
C LYS A 39 5.97 3.46 -1.59
N ARG A 40 5.07 3.98 -2.43
CA ARG A 40 4.37 5.22 -2.13
C ARG A 40 3.49 5.08 -0.89
N PHE A 41 2.72 4.01 -0.77
CA PHE A 41 1.89 3.77 0.41
C PHE A 41 2.71 3.75 1.71
N SER A 42 3.93 3.20 1.69
CA SER A 42 4.76 3.15 2.89
C SER A 42 5.21 4.54 3.34
N LEU A 43 5.35 5.50 2.42
CA LEU A 43 5.67 6.90 2.75
C LEU A 43 4.51 7.62 3.47
N TYR A 44 3.27 7.19 3.25
CA TYR A 44 2.07 7.78 3.84
C TYR A 44 1.45 6.92 4.94
N LEU A 45 2.12 5.86 5.37
CA LEU A 45 1.67 4.99 6.44
C LEU A 45 2.62 5.17 7.63
N GLU A 46 2.09 5.23 8.84
CA GLU A 46 2.91 5.33 10.06
C GLU A 46 3.79 4.08 10.21
N HIS A 47 4.94 4.22 10.89
CA HIS A 47 5.73 3.03 11.24
C HIS A 47 4.90 2.13 12.18
N GLY A 48 4.82 0.84 11.88
CA GLY A 48 3.89 -0.07 12.57
C GLY A 48 2.43 0.06 12.14
N GLY A 49 2.10 0.96 11.21
CA GLY A 49 0.78 1.08 10.61
C GLY A 49 0.45 -0.11 9.69
N TYR A 50 -0.85 -0.33 9.43
CA TYR A 50 -1.33 -1.50 8.70
C TYR A 50 -1.75 -1.20 7.26
N MET A 51 -1.35 -2.09 6.35
CA MET A 51 -1.78 -2.09 4.96
C MET A 51 -2.62 -3.33 4.70
N LEU A 52 -3.89 -3.12 4.33
CA LEU A 52 -4.83 -4.19 4.02
C LEU A 52 -5.13 -4.21 2.53
N VAL A 53 -5.03 -5.39 1.93
CA VAL A 53 -5.32 -5.62 0.50
C VAL A 53 -6.44 -6.66 0.33
N GLY A 54 -6.78 -7.01 -0.88
CA GLY A 54 -7.71 -8.08 -1.22
C GLY A 54 -7.07 -9.47 -1.05
N HIS A 55 -7.89 -10.53 -0.93
CA HIS A 55 -7.40 -11.89 -0.73
C HIS A 55 -6.57 -12.43 -1.90
N SER A 56 -6.89 -11.98 -3.12
CA SER A 56 -6.15 -12.33 -4.33
C SER A 56 -4.98 -11.39 -4.61
N GLU A 57 -4.72 -10.43 -3.71
CA GLU A 57 -3.69 -9.40 -3.87
C GLU A 57 -2.51 -9.67 -2.94
N THR A 58 -1.31 -9.38 -3.43
CA THR A 58 -0.10 -9.48 -2.64
C THR A 58 0.75 -8.24 -2.84
N LEU A 59 1.36 -7.77 -1.76
CA LEU A 59 2.38 -6.71 -1.80
C LEU A 59 3.75 -7.33 -1.97
N ASP A 60 4.65 -6.59 -2.63
CA ASP A 60 6.02 -7.03 -2.84
C ASP A 60 6.77 -7.13 -1.49
N ARG A 61 7.02 -8.37 -1.07
CA ARG A 61 7.71 -8.70 0.18
C ARG A 61 9.22 -8.51 0.09
N SER A 62 9.78 -8.45 -1.12
CA SER A 62 11.23 -8.34 -1.33
C SER A 62 11.78 -6.95 -0.97
N SER A 63 10.91 -5.94 -0.87
CA SER A 63 11.30 -4.56 -0.61
C SER A 63 11.72 -4.27 0.83
N GLY A 64 11.40 -5.15 1.78
CA GLY A 64 11.63 -4.91 3.22
C GLY A 64 10.74 -3.85 3.86
N LEU A 65 9.88 -3.17 3.10
CA LEU A 65 9.01 -2.08 3.57
C LEU A 65 7.83 -2.56 4.43
N TYR A 66 7.43 -3.82 4.23
CA TYR A 66 6.28 -4.41 4.89
C TYR A 66 6.64 -5.77 5.47
N ARG A 67 6.28 -5.95 6.73
CA ARG A 67 6.22 -7.25 7.39
C ARG A 67 4.88 -7.90 7.07
N PHE A 68 4.91 -9.13 6.57
CA PHE A 68 3.71 -9.94 6.43
C PHE A 68 3.19 -10.37 7.81
N ILE A 69 1.90 -10.16 8.07
CA ILE A 69 1.26 -10.56 9.33
C ILE A 69 0.37 -11.78 9.10
N GLN A 70 -0.55 -11.68 8.14
CA GLN A 70 -1.47 -12.74 7.75
C GLN A 70 -1.98 -12.47 6.33
N PRO A 71 -2.72 -13.40 5.67
CA PRO A 71 -3.24 -13.17 4.33
C PRO A 71 -3.94 -11.82 4.21
N ALA A 72 -3.55 -11.05 3.19
CA ALA A 72 -4.05 -9.71 2.90
C ALA A 72 -3.78 -8.62 3.96
N VAL A 73 -3.00 -8.91 5.01
CA VAL A 73 -2.64 -7.94 6.07
C VAL A 73 -1.14 -7.85 6.22
N PHE A 74 -0.64 -6.63 6.06
CA PHE A 74 0.76 -6.29 6.14
C PHE A 74 0.96 -5.13 7.11
N GLN A 75 2.12 -5.05 7.72
CA GLN A 75 2.47 -3.96 8.63
C GLN A 75 3.71 -3.25 8.13
N ARG A 76 3.70 -1.92 8.13
CA ARG A 76 4.87 -1.14 7.73
C ARG A 76 5.99 -1.28 8.75
N VAL A 77 7.20 -1.48 8.22
CA VAL A 77 8.48 -1.47 8.95
C VAL A 77 9.27 -0.20 8.60
#